data_AF-A0AAW9K581-F1
#
_entry.id   AF-A0AAW9K581-F1
#
_cell.length_a   1.000
_cell.length_b   1.000
_cell.length_c   1.000
_cell.angle_alpha   90.00
_cell.angle_beta   90.00
_cell.angle_gamma   90.00
#
_symmetry.space_group_name_H-M   'P 1'
#
loop_
_entity.id
_entity.type
_entity.pdbx_description
1 polymer ?
#
loop_
_entity_poly.entity_id
_entity_poly.type
_entity_poly.pdbx_seq_one_letter_code
_entity_poly.pdbx_strand_id
1 'polypeptide(L)' 'AFMVDNVEQEYERIKSLGYNDFKLKNGQVVYKVLGESLFKIKAPEGTEIEIRDTEIK' A
#
# COMPACT_ATOMS: atom_id res chain seq x y z
N ALA A 1 4.38 9.36 2.21
CA ALA A 1 4.54 7.92 1.93
C ALA A 1 5.35 7.31 3.06
N PHE A 2 5.10 6.05 3.39
CA PHE A 2 5.86 5.28 4.38
C PHE A 2 6.69 4.22 3.67
N MET A 3 7.95 4.08 4.11
CA MET A 3 8.86 3.05 3.65
C MET A 3 8.75 1.84 4.57
N VAL A 4 8.70 0.65 3.99
CA VAL A 4 8.66 -0.64 4.71
C VAL A 4 9.68 -1.61 4.12
N ASP A 5 10.04 -2.65 4.87
CA ASP A 5 11.02 -3.64 4.39
C ASP A 5 10.46 -4.53 3.27
N ASN A 6 9.15 -4.83 3.31
CA ASN A 6 8.47 -5.64 2.31
C ASN A 6 7.00 -5.24 2.18
N VAL A 7 6.59 -4.81 0.98
CA VAL A 7 5.24 -4.27 0.77
C VAL A 7 4.13 -5.33 0.92
N GLU A 8 4.37 -6.57 0.49
CA GLU A 8 3.39 -7.66 0.53
C GLU A 8 3.13 -8.10 1.98
N GLN A 9 4.19 -8.23 2.78
CA GLN A 9 4.08 -8.55 4.20
C GLN A 9 3.34 -7.46 4.97
N GLU A 10 3.60 -6.19 4.67
CA GLU A 10 2.90 -5.09 5.33
C GLU A 10 1.42 -5.04 4.94
N TYR A 11 1.09 -5.28 3.68
CA TYR A 11 -0.29 -5.40 3.23
C TYR A 11 -1.04 -6.50 4.00
N GLU A 12 -0.49 -7.71 4.07
CA GLU A 12 -1.11 -8.82 4.81
C GLU A 12 -1.22 -8.52 6.32
N ARG A 13 -0.22 -7.86 6.91
CA ARG A 13 -0.25 -7.42 8.31
C ARG A 13 -1.40 -6.44 8.55
N ILE A 14 -1.53 -5.38 7.74
CA ILE A 14 -2.60 -4.38 7.87
C ILE A 14 -3.98 -5.03 7.71
N LYS A 15 -4.12 -5.93 6.73
CA LYS A 15 -5.35 -6.69 6.51
C LYS A 15 -5.71 -7.59 7.69
N SER A 16 -4.72 -8.26 8.31
CA SER A 16 -4.92 -9.09 9.50
C SER A 16 -5.39 -8.30 10.73
N LEU A 17 -5.12 -6.99 10.77
CA LEU A 17 -5.61 -6.07 11.81
C LEU A 17 -7.07 -5.64 11.59
N GLY A 18 -7.72 -6.13 10.52
CA GLY A 18 -9.12 -5.86 10.20
C GLY A 18 -9.33 -4.63 9.32
N TYR A 19 -8.26 -4.01 8.82
CA TYR A 19 -8.36 -2.89 7.88
C TYR A 19 -8.56 -3.41 6.45
N ASN A 20 -9.55 -2.85 5.73
CA ASN A 20 -9.96 -3.34 4.41
C ASN A 20 -10.15 -2.22 3.36
N ASP A 21 -9.92 -0.94 3.70
CA ASP A 21 -10.12 0.19 2.79
C ASP A 21 -8.85 0.49 1.97
N PHE A 22 -8.53 -0.43 1.06
CA PHE A 22 -7.40 -0.32 0.16
C PHE A 22 -7.82 0.27 -1.19
N LYS A 23 -6.98 1.15 -1.73
CA LYS A 23 -7.20 1.72 -3.05
C LYS A 23 -6.77 0.73 -4.13
N LEU A 24 -7.73 0.30 -4.94
CA LEU A 24 -7.48 -0.57 -6.08
C LEU A 24 -6.90 0.21 -7.25
N LYS A 25 -5.92 -0.38 -7.94
CA LYS A 25 -5.45 0.05 -9.25
C LYS A 25 -5.49 -1.14 -10.19
N ASN A 26 -6.28 -1.03 -11.27
CA ASN A 26 -6.50 -2.13 -12.21
C ASN A 26 -6.95 -3.44 -11.53
N GLY A 27 -7.76 -3.34 -10.46
CA GLY A 27 -8.24 -4.49 -9.69
C GLY A 27 -7.23 -5.08 -8.69
N GLN A 28 -6.05 -4.48 -8.54
CA GLN A 28 -5.00 -4.94 -7.62
C GLN A 28 -4.81 -3.95 -6.47
N VAL A 29 -4.58 -4.46 -5.25
CA VAL A 29 -4.23 -3.65 -4.07
C VAL A 29 -2.75 -3.28 -4.11
N VAL A 30 -1.88 -4.29 -4.17
CA VAL A 30 -0.45 -4.11 -4.38
C VAL A 30 -0.19 -4.09 -5.88
N TYR A 31 0.44 -3.02 -6.35
CA TYR A 31 0.71 -2.79 -7.77
C TYR A 31 2.06 -2.12 -7.97
N LYS A 32 2.54 -2.13 -9.22
CA LYS A 32 3.84 -1.56 -9.56
C LYS A 32 3.74 -0.19 -10.22
N VAL A 33 4.69 0.68 -9.89
CA VAL A 33 4.94 1.97 -10.55
C VAL A 33 6.43 2.04 -10.85
N LEU A 34 6.79 2.19 -12.13
CA LEU A 34 8.18 2.17 -12.60
C LEU A 34 8.97 0.91 -12.20
N GLY A 35 8.27 -0.22 -12.01
CA GLY A 35 8.85 -1.50 -11.57
C GLY A 35 8.83 -1.73 -10.07
N GLU A 36 8.58 -0.67 -9.29
CA GLU A 36 8.58 -0.65 -7.83
C GLU A 36 7.19 -0.92 -7.24
N SER A 37 7.12 -1.68 -6.15
CA SER A 37 5.85 -2.18 -5.61
C SER A 37 5.31 -1.25 -4.51
N LEU A 38 4.01 -0.95 -4.55
CA LEU A 38 3.35 -0.11 -3.57
C LEU A 38 1.86 -0.43 -3.45
N PHE A 39 1.24 0.03 -2.37
CA PHE A 39 -0.22 0.13 -2.26
C PHE A 39 -0.61 1.44 -1.57
N LYS A 40 -1.90 1.78 -1.64
CA LYS A 40 -2.44 2.96 -0.97
C LYS A 40 -3.63 2.58 -0.11
N ILE A 41 -3.72 3.22 1.04
CA ILE A 41 -4.86 3.11 1.97
C ILE A 41 -5.51 4.47 2.14
N LYS A 42 -6.80 4.48 2.49
CA LYS A 42 -7.53 5.70 2.86
C LYS A 42 -7.82 5.71 4.36
N ALA A 43 -7.09 6.52 5.10
CA ALA A 43 -7.31 6.64 6.53
C ALA A 43 -8.73 7.17 6.81
N PRO A 44 -9.34 6.89 7.98
CA PRO A 44 -10.73 7.23 8.28
C PRO A 44 -11.06 8.72 8.09
N GLU A 45 -10.09 9.61 8.33
CA GLU A 45 -10.21 11.05 8.13
C GLU A 45 -10.16 11.49 6.66
N GLY A 46 -9.85 10.57 5.76
CA GLY A 46 -9.86 10.77 4.31
C GLY A 46 -8.49 10.91 3.67
N THR A 47 -7.40 10.93 4.45
CA THR A 47 -6.03 11.03 3.95
C THR A 47 -5.64 9.78 3.17
N GLU A 48 -5.05 9.96 1.98
CA GLU A 48 -4.42 8.86 1.25
C GLU A 48 -2.98 8.66 1.73
N ILE A 49 -2.66 7.42 2.12
CA ILE A 49 -1.33 7.03 2.57
C ILE A 49 -0.76 6.01 1.59
N GLU A 50 0.40 6.33 1.03
CA GLU A 50 1.17 5.40 0.18
C GLU A 50 2.19 4.64 1.02
N ILE A 51 2.22 3.32 0.84
CA ILE A 51 3.19 2.39 1.44
C ILE A 51 3.98 1.73 0.31
N ARG A 52 5.31 1.77 0.42
CA ARG A 52 6.26 1.27 -0.59
C ARG A 52 7.51 0.71 0.08
N ASP A 53 8.21 -0.19 -0.60
CA ASP A 53 9.47 -0.79 -0.09
C ASP A 53 10.73 -0.25 -0.78
N THR A 54 10.56 0.62 -1.78
CA THR A 54 11.65 1.31 -2.47
C THR A 54 11.32 2.78 -2.75
N GLU A 55 12.37 3.56 -2.99
CA GLU A 55 12.23 4.91 -3.51
C GLU A 55 11.82 4.87 -4.99
N ILE A 56 10.74 5.56 -5.33
CA ILE A 56 10.33 5.76 -6.72
C ILE A 56 11.26 6.81 -7.33
N LYS A 57 12.03 6.41 -8.34
CA LYS A 57 12.92 7.31 -9.09
C LYS A 57 12.19 8.11 -10.16
#